data_AF-A0A8T8HX21-F1
#
_entry.id   AF-A0A8T8HX21-F1
#
_cell.length_a   1.000
_cell.length_b   1.000
_cell.length_c   1.000
_cell.angle_alpha   90.00
_cell.angle_beta   90.00
_cell.angle_gamma   90.00
#
_symmetry.space_group_name_H-M   'P 1'
#
loop_
_entity.id
_entity.type
_entity.pdbx_description
1 polymer ?
#
loop_
_entity_poly.entity_id
_entity_poly.type
_entity_poly.pdbx_seq_one_letter_code
_entity_poly.pdbx_strand_id
1 'polypeptide(L)' 'MDLTPYVDNLRRELATAAEAVGEDARALAERLTTQVESAARLTLLEALSAAAAEITRDLAPGSVDVRLRGRDPEFV' A
#
# COMPACT_ATOMS: atom_id res chain seq x y z
N MET A 1 -3.39 -9.81 -6.33
CA MET A 1 -3.81 -9.28 -5.03
C MET A 1 -4.34 -7.88 -5.26
N ASP A 2 -5.55 -7.61 -4.78
CA ASP A 2 -6.10 -6.26 -4.81
C ASP A 2 -5.54 -5.44 -3.62
N LEU A 3 -4.87 -4.33 -3.93
CA LEU A 3 -4.31 -3.42 -2.92
C LEU A 3 -5.31 -2.35 -2.46
N THR A 4 -6.44 -2.21 -3.14
CA THR A 4 -7.46 -1.19 -2.87
C THR A 4 -7.96 -1.21 -1.42
N PRO A 5 -8.24 -2.37 -0.79
CA PRO A 5 -8.70 -2.41 0.60
C PRO A 5 -7.70 -1.83 1.60
N TYR A 6 -6.40 -2.01 1.37
CA TYR A 6 -5.34 -1.50 2.24
C TYR A 6 -5.20 0.02 2.12
N VAL A 7 -5.26 0.53 0.88
CA VAL A 7 -5.22 1.97 0.60
C VAL A 7 -6.47 2.66 1.15
N ASP A 8 -7.64 2.05 0.98
CA ASP A 8 -8.90 2.55 1.53
C ASP A 8 -8.90 2.55 3.06
N ASN A 9 -8.27 1.56 3.69
CA ASN A 9 -8.13 1.55 5.14
C ASN A 9 -7.25 2.68 5.64
N LEU A 10 -6.09 2.89 5.02
CA LEU A 10 -5.19 4.00 5.34
C LEU A 10 -5.91 5.36 5.19
N ARG A 11 -6.70 5.52 4.14
CA ARG A 11 -7.53 6.72 3.91
C ARG A 11 -8.52 6.95 5.05
N ARG A 12 -9.24 5.91 5.48
CA ARG A 12 -10.19 6.02 6.59
C ARG A 12 -9.49 6.40 7.89
N GLU A 13 -8.37 5.77 8.20
CA GLU A 13 -7.59 6.07 9.40
C GLU A 13 -7.06 7.51 9.42
N LEU A 14 -6.57 8.00 8.27
CA LEU A 14 -6.15 9.40 8.11
C LEU A 14 -7.31 10.38 8.34
N ALA A 15 -8.50 10.08 7.80
CA ALA A 15 -9.69 10.90 8.01
C ALA A 15 -10.10 10.93 9.49
N THR A 16 -10.15 9.77 10.14
CA THR A 16 -10.44 9.68 11.59
C THR A 16 -9.42 10.42 12.44
N ALA A 17 -8.13 10.33 12.10
CA ALA A 17 -7.09 11.06 12.81
C ALA A 17 -7.24 12.59 12.66
N ALA A 18 -7.62 13.05 11.46
CA ALA A 18 -7.80 14.48 11.19
C ALA A 18 -9.06 15.06 11.86
N GLU A 19 -10.13 14.28 11.98
CA GLU A 19 -11.34 14.67 12.72
C GLU A 19 -11.05 15.04 14.19
N ALA A 20 -10.10 14.34 14.83
CA ALA A 20 -9.69 14.64 16.20
C ALA A 20 -8.93 15.97 16.35
N VAL A 21 -8.41 16.53 15.25
CA VAL A 21 -7.60 17.75 15.24
C VAL A 21 -8.43 19.00 14.91
N GLY A 22 -9.49 18.86 14.12
CA GLY A 22 -10.44 19.93 13.80
C GLY A 22 -10.77 20.05 12.30
N GLU A 23 -11.69 20.95 11.95
CA GLU A 23 -12.22 21.08 10.57
C GLU A 23 -11.16 21.45 9.53
N ASP A 24 -10.21 22.33 9.87
CA ASP A 24 -9.11 22.70 8.96
C ASP A 24 -8.19 21.50 8.66
N ALA A 25 -7.93 20.65 9.66
CA ALA A 25 -7.16 19.44 9.50
C ALA A 25 -7.89 18.41 8.64
N ARG A 26 -9.22 18.33 8.75
CA ARG A 26 -10.06 17.48 7.91
C ARG A 26 -9.95 17.87 6.43
N ALA A 27 -10.10 19.15 6.11
CA ALA A 27 -9.99 19.64 4.72
C ALA A 27 -8.58 19.39 4.14
N LEU A 28 -7.54 19.51 4.96
CA LEU A 28 -6.17 19.17 4.57
C LEU A 28 -6.02 17.66 4.32
N ALA A 29 -6.56 16.82 5.20
CA ALA A 29 -6.47 15.37 5.09
C ALA A 29 -7.18 14.84 3.85
N GLU A 30 -8.36 15.38 3.48
CA GLU A 30 -9.07 15.01 2.26
C GLU A 30 -8.21 15.28 1.00
N ARG A 31 -7.52 16.43 0.95
CA ARG A 31 -6.63 16.79 -0.17
C ARG A 31 -5.36 15.93 -0.21
N LEU A 32 -4.76 15.67 0.95
CA LEU A 32 -3.54 14.86 1.05
C LEU A 32 -3.79 13.40 0.71
N THR A 33 -4.94 12.87 1.14
CA THR A 33 -5.35 11.48 0.87
C THR A 33 -5.26 11.16 -0.62
N THR A 34 -5.79 12.01 -1.49
CA THR A 34 -5.74 11.80 -2.95
C THR A 34 -4.31 11.69 -3.49
N GLN A 35 -3.35 12.41 -2.90
CA GLN A 35 -1.94 12.30 -3.30
C GLN A 35 -1.24 11.08 -2.69
N VAL A 36 -1.62 10.72 -1.46
CA VAL A 36 -1.03 9.60 -0.72
C VAL A 36 -1.44 8.24 -1.30
N GLU A 37 -2.59 8.12 -1.97
CA GLU A 37 -3.03 6.84 -2.55
C GLU A 37 -2.00 6.21 -3.51
N SER A 38 -1.41 7.02 -4.39
CA SER A 38 -0.41 6.54 -5.35
C SER A 38 0.90 6.19 -4.67
N ALA A 39 1.33 7.00 -3.69
CA ALA A 39 2.53 6.75 -2.89
C ALA A 39 2.38 5.48 -2.04
N ALA A 40 1.25 5.32 -1.35
CA ALA A 40 0.96 4.14 -0.54
C ALA A 40 0.97 2.86 -1.37
N ARG A 41 0.37 2.89 -2.58
CA ARG A 41 0.41 1.73 -3.49
C ARG A 41 1.83 1.37 -3.91
N LEU A 42 2.65 2.36 -4.26
CA LEU A 42 4.04 2.13 -4.62
C LEU A 42 4.82 1.52 -3.45
N THR A 43 4.69 2.10 -2.26
CA THR A 43 5.33 1.58 -1.04
C THR A 43 4.91 0.14 -0.72
N LEU A 44 3.63 -0.21 -0.92
CA LEU A 44 3.17 -1.59 -0.77
C LEU A 44 3.83 -2.53 -1.79
N LEU A 45 3.98 -2.11 -3.05
CA LEU A 45 4.67 -2.90 -4.07
C LEU A 45 6.16 -3.08 -3.76
N GLU A 46 6.83 -2.05 -3.26
CA GLU A 46 8.22 -2.12 -2.80
C GLU A 46 8.38 -3.11 -1.64
N ALA A 47 7.48 -3.04 -0.65
CA ALA A 47 7.47 -3.96 0.48
C ALA A 47 7.23 -5.42 0.05
N LEU A 48 6.27 -5.67 -0.85
CA LEU A 48 6.02 -7.01 -1.39
C LEU A 48 7.23 -7.55 -2.17
N SER A 49 7.91 -6.68 -2.92
CA SER A 49 9.10 -7.06 -3.70
C SER A 49 10.29 -7.40 -2.79
N ALA A 50 10.49 -6.63 -1.72
CA ALA A 50 11.50 -6.92 -0.71
C ALA A 50 11.19 -8.26 0.02
N ALA A 51 9.93 -8.51 0.37
CA ALA A 51 9.51 -9.75 1.00
C ALA A 51 9.72 -10.97 0.08
N ALA A 52 9.41 -10.85 -1.22
CA ALA A 52 9.66 -11.90 -2.19
C ALA A 52 11.16 -12.24 -2.33
N ALA A 53 12.03 -11.22 -2.33
CA ALA A 53 13.48 -11.42 -2.34
C ALA A 53 14.00 -12.09 -1.07
N GLU A 54 13.41 -11.79 0.09
CA GLU A 54 13.72 -12.47 1.34
C GLU A 54 13.32 -13.95 1.29
N ILE A 55 12.08 -14.24 0.91
CA ILE A 55 11.56 -15.61 0.80
C ILE A 55 12.37 -16.44 -0.22
N THR A 56 12.72 -15.85 -1.37
CA THR A 56 13.50 -16.54 -2.41
C THR A 56 14.85 -17.05 -1.90
N ARG A 57 15.51 -16.31 -1.00
CA ARG A 57 16.80 -16.75 -0.42
C ARG A 57 16.65 -18.01 0.41
N ASP A 58 15.50 -18.18 1.07
CA ASP A 58 15.25 -19.29 1.99
C ASP A 58 14.56 -20.49 1.30
N LEU A 59 14.03 -20.32 0.09
CA LEU A 59 13.19 -21.32 -0.61
C LEU A 59 13.95 -22.25 -1.58
N ALA A 60 15.29 -22.22 -1.63
CA ALA A 60 16.07 -22.96 -2.63
C ALA A 60 15.71 -24.46 -2.69
N PRO A 61 15.51 -25.04 -3.91
CA PRO A 61 15.79 -24.46 -5.23
C PRO A 61 14.65 -23.62 -5.84
N GLY A 62 13.56 -23.38 -5.11
CA GLY A 62 12.45 -22.53 -5.58
C GLY A 62 12.72 -21.03 -5.44
N SER A 63 11.89 -20.22 -6.08
CA SER A 63 11.87 -18.76 -5.95
C SER A 63 10.43 -18.26 -5.80
N VAL A 64 10.29 -17.04 -5.30
CA VAL A 64 9.03 -16.30 -5.28
C VAL A 64 9.28 -14.95 -5.94
N ASP A 65 8.51 -14.63 -6.96
CA ASP A 65 8.57 -13.34 -7.65
C ASP A 65 7.26 -12.58 -7.51
N VAL A 66 7.31 -11.25 -7.60
CA VAL A 66 6.11 -10.40 -7.70
C VAL A 66 5.88 -10.04 -9.17
N ARG A 67 4.75 -10.50 -9.72
CA ARG A 67 4.31 -10.13 -11.07
C ARG A 67 3.13 -9.17 -10.99
N LEU A 68 3.10 -8.16 -11.86
CA LEU A 68 1.96 -7.26 -11.98
C LEU A 68 1.01 -7.71 -13.09
N ARG A 69 -0.28 -7.84 -12.77
CA ARG A 69 -1.37 -7.92 -13.75
C ARG A 69 -2.15 -6.61 -13.71
N GLY A 70 -1.84 -5.71 -14.64
CA GLY A 70 -2.33 -4.34 -14.54
C GLY A 70 -1.78 -3.66 -13.29
N ARG A 71 -2.64 -3.39 -12.30
CA ARG A 71 -2.25 -2.76 -11.02
C ARG A 71 -2.22 -3.73 -9.84
N ASP A 72 -2.50 -5.01 -10.09
CA ASP A 72 -2.65 -6.03 -9.06
C ASP A 72 -1.39 -6.91 -9.02
N PRO A 73 -0.61 -6.89 -7.91
CA PRO A 73 0.53 -7.78 -7.74
C PRO A 73 0.10 -9.21 -7.43
N GLU A 74 0.80 -10.20 -7.93
CA GLU A 74 0.66 -11.61 -7.58
C GLU A 74 2.02 -12.23 -7.32
N PHE A 75 2.08 -13.13 -6.32
CA PHE A 75 3.25 -13.98 -6.10
C PHE A 75 3.20 -15.15 -7.07
N VAL A 76 4.35 -15.46 -7.69
CA VAL A 76 4.54 -16.58 -8.61
C VAL A 76 5.76 -17.39 -8.24
#